data_AF-A0A022RKK4-F1
#
_entry.id   AF-A0A022RKK4-F1
#
_cell.length_a   1.000
_cell.length_b   1.000
_cell.length_c   1.000
_cell.angle_alpha   90.00
_cell.angle_beta   90.00
_cell.angle_gamma   90.00
#
_symmetry.space_group_name_H-M   'P 1'
#
loop_
_entity.id
_entity.type
_entity.pdbx_description
1 polymer ?
#
loop_
_entity_poly.entity_id
_entity_poly.type
_entity_poly.pdbx_seq_one_letter_code
_entity_poly.pdbx_strand_id
1 'polypeptide(L)'
;MGSLALEKEIIGSLDYISLGLKDPIKDYIGKPRVLSLVSTFLERSIQTCERNLETSLAKDDDVSSSIFYGLRAPSLTIQQYIDRIFKYSCCSPSCFIIAHIYVDRFIQRTNLRLTSLNVHRLLITSVMVAAKFMDDA
;
A
#
# COMPACT_ATOMS: atom_id res chain seq x y z
N MET A 1 21.62 -9.62 30.81
CA MET A 1 21.26 -9.57 29.38
C MET A 1 19.83 -9.09 29.07
N GLY A 2 18.98 -8.73 30.06
CA GLY A 2 17.58 -8.36 29.82
C GLY A 2 17.29 -6.88 29.44
N SER A 3 18.19 -5.93 29.72
CA SER A 3 17.91 -4.48 29.51
C SER A 3 17.79 -4.07 28.05
N LEU A 4 18.65 -4.63 27.17
CA LEU A 4 18.68 -4.32 25.73
C LEU A 4 17.47 -4.87 24.96
N ALA A 5 16.85 -5.95 25.45
CA ALA A 5 15.64 -6.51 24.85
C ALA A 5 14.42 -5.63 25.15
N LEU A 6 14.33 -5.15 26.40
CA LEU A 6 13.24 -4.30 26.89
C LEU A 6 13.28 -2.90 26.25
N GLU A 7 14.47 -2.34 26.05
CA GLU A 7 14.64 -1.09 25.29
C GLU A 7 14.22 -1.25 23.82
N LYS A 8 14.56 -2.37 23.17
CA LYS A 8 14.13 -2.66 21.79
C LYS A 8 12.62 -2.84 21.66
N GLU A 9 11.98 -3.48 22.64
CA GLU A 9 10.51 -3.60 22.70
C GLU A 9 9.83 -2.23 22.92
N ILE A 10 10.39 -1.38 23.79
CA ILE A 10 9.89 -0.02 24.02
C ILE A 10 10.05 0.86 22.78
N ILE A 11 11.22 0.82 22.14
CA ILE A 11 11.52 1.57 20.91
C ILE A 11 10.61 1.09 19.77
N GLY A 12 10.50 -0.23 19.58
CA GLY A 12 9.56 -0.81 18.62
C GLY A 12 8.12 -0.39 18.91
N SER A 13 7.70 -0.36 20.18
CA SER A 13 6.38 0.13 20.55
C SER A 13 6.20 1.63 20.25
N LEU A 14 7.22 2.47 20.44
CA LEU A 14 7.17 3.91 20.14
C LEU A 14 7.09 4.19 18.64
N ASP A 15 7.82 3.42 17.82
CA ASP A 15 7.78 3.52 16.37
C ASP A 15 6.41 3.13 15.81
N TYR A 16 5.83 2.04 16.32
CA TYR A 16 4.48 1.60 15.94
C TYR A 16 3.40 2.62 16.32
N ILE A 17 3.51 3.23 17.51
CA ILE A 17 2.62 4.31 17.93
C ILE A 17 2.79 5.53 17.01
N SER A 18 4.03 5.90 16.69
CA SER A 18 4.34 7.05 15.84
C SER A 18 3.82 6.88 14.41
N LEU A 19 3.76 5.65 13.91
CA LEU A 19 3.19 5.31 12.61
C LEU A 19 1.65 5.24 12.63
N GLY A 20 1.03 5.21 13.82
CA GLY A 20 -0.41 5.02 13.99
C GLY A 20 -0.85 3.58 13.84
N LEU A 21 0.00 2.61 14.17
CA LEU A 21 -0.26 1.17 14.05
C LEU A 21 -0.79 0.52 15.33
N LYS A 22 -0.77 1.24 16.46
CA LYS A 22 -1.26 0.74 17.75
C LYS A 22 -2.74 1.13 17.93
N ASP A 23 -3.55 0.14 18.32
CA ASP A 23 -4.99 0.14 18.68
C ASP A 23 -6.01 -0.14 17.55
N PRO A 24 -6.62 -1.35 17.50
CA PRO A 24 -7.75 -1.65 16.61
C PRO A 24 -9.13 -1.19 17.16
N ILE A 25 -9.21 -0.65 18.39
CA ILE A 25 -10.48 -0.43 19.11
C ILE A 25 -10.80 1.05 19.36
N LYS A 26 -9.85 1.97 19.18
CA LYS A 26 -10.16 3.40 19.23
C LYS A 26 -10.38 3.91 17.83
N ASP A 27 -11.54 4.53 17.62
CA ASP A 27 -11.75 5.49 16.54
C ASP A 27 -10.45 6.28 16.36
N TYR A 28 -9.78 6.09 15.23
CA TYR A 28 -8.61 6.87 14.89
C TYR A 28 -9.07 8.32 14.77
N ILE A 29 -8.98 9.09 15.87
CA ILE A 29 -9.36 10.51 15.94
C ILE A 29 -8.55 11.33 14.91
N GLY A 30 -7.44 10.77 14.39
CA GLY A 30 -6.70 11.29 13.25
C GLY A 30 -6.26 10.19 12.28
N LYS A 31 -5.97 10.56 11.04
CA LYS A 31 -5.48 9.63 10.00
C LYS A 31 -4.11 9.05 10.39
N PRO A 32 -3.92 7.72 10.40
CA PRO A 32 -2.62 7.11 10.68
C PRO A 32 -1.53 7.61 9.74
N ARG A 33 -0.34 7.94 10.28
CA ARG A 33 0.79 8.45 9.49
C ARG A 33 1.28 7.45 8.45
N VAL A 34 1.11 6.16 8.70
CA VAL A 34 1.44 5.11 7.74
C VAL A 34 0.72 5.28 6.40
N LEU A 35 -0.51 5.81 6.38
CA LEU A 35 -1.28 5.99 5.15
C LEU A 35 -0.63 7.00 4.22
N SER A 36 -0.12 8.12 4.77
CA SER A 36 0.57 9.13 3.97
C SER A 36 1.92 8.64 3.48
N LEU A 37 2.65 7.89 4.30
CA LEU A 37 3.90 7.26 3.89
C LEU A 37 3.66 6.31 2.71
N VAL A 38 2.71 5.38 2.82
CA VAL A 38 2.37 4.44 1.74
C VAL A 38 1.96 5.17 0.46
N SER A 39 1.16 6.24 0.58
CA SER A 39 0.81 7.07 -0.59
C SER A 39 2.04 7.67 -1.26
N THR A 40 2.92 8.30 -0.48
CA THR A 40 4.13 8.94 -1.04
C THR A 40 5.08 7.95 -1.71
N PHE A 41 5.20 6.73 -1.16
CA PHE A 41 6.01 5.67 -1.77
C PHE A 41 5.41 5.18 -3.09
N LEU A 42 4.10 4.95 -3.14
CA LEU A 42 3.41 4.53 -4.36
C LEU A 42 3.49 5.61 -5.44
N GLU A 43 3.21 6.87 -5.10
CA GLU A 43 3.34 8.00 -6.02
C GLU A 43 4.76 8.12 -6.58
N ARG A 44 5.78 8.03 -5.72
CA ARG A 44 7.18 8.06 -6.14
C ARG A 44 7.55 6.88 -7.05
N SER A 45 7.00 5.69 -6.77
CA SER A 45 7.21 4.49 -7.57
C SER A 45 6.61 4.65 -8.97
N ILE A 46 5.39 5.16 -9.07
CA ILE A 46 4.72 5.45 -10.35
C ILE A 46 5.50 6.48 -11.16
N GLN A 47 5.86 7.61 -10.54
CA GLN A 47 6.63 8.64 -11.24
C GLN A 47 7.95 8.10 -11.77
N THR A 48 8.59 7.19 -11.05
CA THR A 48 9.84 6.55 -11.49
C THR A 48 9.60 5.57 -12.64
N CYS A 49 8.54 4.77 -12.58
CA CYS A 49 8.15 3.87 -13.66
C CYS A 49 7.73 4.61 -14.93
N GLU A 50 6.95 5.68 -14.82
CA GLU A 50 6.47 6.47 -15.97
C GLU A 50 7.63 7.18 -16.67
N ARG A 51 8.62 7.72 -15.94
CA ARG A 51 9.86 8.27 -16.55
C ARG A 51 10.66 7.22 -17.32
N ASN A 52 10.64 5.97 -16.88
CA ASN A 52 11.33 4.86 -17.53
C ASN A 52 10.50 4.20 -18.66
N LEU A 53 9.28 4.68 -18.93
CA LEU A 53 8.39 4.13 -19.95
C LEU A 53 8.71 4.65 -21.35
N GLU A 54 9.21 5.89 -21.47
CA GLU A 54 9.54 6.52 -22.76
C GLU A 54 10.62 5.78 -23.56
N THR A 55 11.39 4.90 -22.92
CA THR A 55 12.49 4.14 -23.54
C THR A 55 12.11 2.73 -23.99
N SER A 56 10.89 2.25 -23.74
CA SER A 56 10.57 0.82 -23.86
C SER A 56 9.20 0.59 -24.50
N LEU A 57 9.05 0.95 -25.78
CA LEU A 57 8.00 0.39 -26.64
C LEU A 57 8.32 -1.08 -26.95
N ALA A 58 8.10 -1.97 -25.98
CA ALA A 58 8.29 -3.41 -26.19
C ALA A 58 7.32 -4.22 -25.34
N LYS A 59 6.26 -4.68 -26.01
CA LYS A 59 5.55 -5.96 -25.83
C LYS A 59 5.45 -6.52 -24.41
N ASP A 60 4.34 -6.27 -23.72
CA ASP A 60 3.86 -7.10 -22.62
C ASP A 60 2.51 -7.72 -23.01
N ASP A 61 2.55 -8.80 -23.78
CA ASP A 61 1.41 -9.70 -24.02
C ASP A 61 1.31 -10.73 -22.86
N ASP A 62 1.15 -10.24 -21.63
CA ASP A 62 0.67 -11.07 -20.52
C ASP A 62 -0.77 -10.68 -20.17
N VAL A 63 -1.70 -11.49 -20.67
CA VAL A 63 -3.15 -11.31 -20.49
C VAL A 63 -3.55 -11.24 -19.01
N SER A 64 -2.78 -11.87 -18.11
CA SER A 64 -3.07 -11.87 -16.68
C SER A 64 -2.76 -10.53 -15.99
N SER A 65 -1.77 -9.80 -16.51
CA SER A 65 -1.37 -8.47 -16.06
C SER A 65 -2.34 -7.37 -16.49
N SER A 66 -3.14 -7.60 -17.54
CA SER A 66 -4.11 -6.64 -18.10
C SER A 66 -5.29 -6.34 -17.16
N ILE A 67 -5.67 -7.28 -16.27
CA ILE A 67 -6.89 -7.18 -15.43
C ILE A 67 -6.86 -5.94 -14.52
N PHE A 68 -5.67 -5.51 -14.11
CA PHE A 68 -5.49 -4.34 -13.26
C PHE A 68 -5.41 -3.03 -14.02
N TYR A 69 -5.25 -3.02 -15.35
CA TYR A 69 -5.22 -1.79 -16.14
C TYR A 69 -6.63 -1.24 -16.35
N GLY A 70 -6.84 0.01 -15.93
CA GLY A 70 -8.01 0.78 -16.29
C GLY A 70 -7.88 1.42 -17.68
N LEU A 71 -9.01 1.63 -18.35
CA LEU A 71 -9.07 2.40 -19.61
C LEU A 71 -8.70 3.88 -19.41
N ARG A 72 -8.91 4.40 -18.19
CA ARG A 72 -8.61 5.77 -17.82
C ARG A 72 -8.19 5.83 -16.35
N ALA A 73 -7.17 6.62 -16.05
CA ALA A 73 -6.77 6.91 -14.68
C ALA A 73 -7.92 7.62 -13.93
N PRO A 74 -8.25 7.20 -12.70
CA PRO A 74 -9.20 7.92 -11.87
C PRO A 74 -8.78 9.37 -11.64
N SER A 75 -9.73 10.30 -11.53
CA SER A 75 -9.46 11.71 -11.16
C SER A 75 -9.06 11.89 -9.69
N LEU A 76 -8.87 10.79 -8.96
CA LEU A 76 -8.60 10.75 -7.53
C LEU A 76 -7.11 10.46 -7.30
N THR A 77 -6.48 11.27 -6.46
CA THR A 77 -5.08 11.02 -6.05
C THR A 77 -4.96 9.72 -5.25
N ILE A 78 -3.74 9.17 -5.16
CA ILE A 78 -3.49 7.94 -4.41
C ILE A 78 -3.77 8.16 -2.93
N GLN A 79 -3.36 9.31 -2.39
CA GLN A 79 -3.65 9.67 -1.00
C GLN A 79 -5.16 9.67 -0.71
N GLN A 80 -5.94 10.36 -1.55
CA GLN A 80 -7.39 10.41 -1.38
C GLN A 80 -8.04 9.03 -1.54
N TYR A 81 -7.46 8.16 -2.36
CA TYR A 81 -7.94 6.79 -2.53
C TYR A 81 -7.65 5.95 -1.28
N ILE A 82 -6.42 5.97 -0.77
CA ILE A 82 -6.03 5.29 0.49
C ILE A 82 -6.91 5.76 1.64
N ASP A 83 -7.12 7.07 1.77
CA ASP A 83 -7.97 7.65 2.81
C ASP A 83 -9.41 7.13 2.74
N ARG A 84 -9.95 6.94 1.53
CA ARG A 84 -11.29 6.35 1.34
C ARG A 84 -11.30 4.88 1.72
N ILE A 85 -10.32 4.10 1.28
CA ILE A 85 -10.22 2.69 1.64
C ILE A 85 -10.19 2.59 3.16
N PHE A 86 -9.32 3.34 3.83
CA PHE A 86 -9.21 3.32 5.30
C PHE A 86 -10.53 3.67 5.98
N LYS A 87 -11.21 4.72 5.51
CA LYS A 87 -12.50 5.15 6.05
C LYS A 87 -13.62 4.10 5.93
N TYR A 88 -13.60 3.28 4.87
CA TYR A 88 -14.73 2.40 4.54
C TYR A 88 -14.46 0.89 4.71
N SER A 89 -13.20 0.47 4.83
CA SER A 89 -12.83 -0.97 4.86
C SER A 89 -12.83 -1.58 6.27
N CYS A 90 -12.96 -0.76 7.32
CA CYS A 90 -12.86 -1.17 8.73
C CYS A 90 -11.61 -2.04 9.05
N CYS A 91 -10.57 -1.96 8.22
CA CYS A 91 -9.35 -2.76 8.39
C CYS A 91 -8.29 -2.02 9.20
N SER A 92 -7.42 -2.78 9.85
CA SER A 92 -6.31 -2.24 10.64
C SER A 92 -5.34 -1.44 9.75
N PRO A 93 -4.71 -0.36 10.24
CA PRO A 93 -3.72 0.39 9.44
C PRO A 93 -2.52 -0.45 9.00
N SER A 94 -2.19 -1.51 9.74
CA SER A 94 -1.18 -2.51 9.36
C SER A 94 -1.47 -3.16 8.01
N CYS A 95 -2.74 -3.32 7.62
CA CYS A 95 -3.16 -3.89 6.34
C CYS A 95 -2.63 -3.07 5.15
N PHE A 96 -2.41 -1.75 5.31
CA PHE A 96 -1.85 -0.91 4.25
C PHE A 96 -0.35 -1.14 4.04
N ILE A 97 0.39 -1.48 5.10
CA ILE A 97 1.81 -1.87 4.98
C ILE A 97 1.90 -3.20 4.22
N ILE A 98 1.09 -4.17 4.61
CA ILE A 98 1.09 -5.48 3.96
C ILE A 98 0.61 -5.38 2.52
N ALA A 99 -0.39 -4.54 2.24
CA ALA A 99 -0.83 -4.26 0.88
C ALA A 99 0.31 -3.70 0.01
N HIS A 100 1.11 -2.76 0.52
CA HIS A 100 2.29 -2.27 -0.21
C HIS A 100 3.28 -3.41 -0.51
N ILE A 101 3.55 -4.29 0.45
CA ILE A 101 4.42 -5.46 0.26
C ILE A 101 3.85 -6.40 -0.81
N TYR A 102 2.53 -6.59 -0.85
CA TYR A 102 1.87 -7.40 -1.87
C TYR A 102 1.98 -6.78 -3.27
N VAL A 103 1.80 -5.46 -3.38
CA VAL A 103 2.03 -4.73 -4.65
C VAL A 103 3.46 -4.92 -5.13
N ASP A 104 4.46 -4.72 -4.26
CA ASP A 104 5.88 -4.88 -4.63
C ASP A 104 6.20 -6.30 -5.08
N ARG A 105 5.72 -7.31 -4.34
CA ARG A 105 5.90 -8.73 -4.69
C ARG A 105 5.22 -9.07 -6.01
N PHE A 106 4.04 -8.53 -6.25
CA PHE A 106 3.32 -8.77 -7.50
C PHE A 106 4.10 -8.21 -8.69
N ILE A 107 4.54 -6.95 -8.61
CA ILE A 107 5.37 -6.28 -9.61
C ILE A 107 6.64 -7.09 -9.92
N GLN A 108 7.35 -7.56 -8.89
CA GLN A 108 8.57 -8.35 -9.06
C GLN A 108 8.34 -9.71 -9.73
N ARG A 109 7.16 -10.31 -9.53
CA ARG A 109 6.84 -11.64 -10.07
C ARG A 109 6.28 -11.59 -11.48
N THR A 110 5.51 -10.56 -11.81
CA THR A 110 4.89 -10.42 -13.13
C THR A 110 5.67 -9.52 -14.07
N ASN A 111 6.71 -8.83 -13.59
CA ASN A 111 7.41 -7.75 -14.29
C ASN A 111 6.48 -6.60 -14.71
N LEU A 112 5.28 -6.52 -14.12
CA LEU A 112 4.32 -5.48 -14.40
C LEU A 112 4.86 -4.12 -13.94
N ARG A 113 4.71 -3.10 -14.79
CA ARG A 113 5.07 -1.73 -14.43
C ARG A 113 3.91 -1.04 -13.72
N LEU A 114 4.18 -0.50 -12.53
CA LEU A 114 3.20 0.28 -11.78
C LEU A 114 2.97 1.63 -12.47
N THR A 115 1.73 1.93 -12.81
CA THR A 115 1.34 3.18 -13.49
C THR A 115 0.08 3.76 -12.88
N SER A 116 -0.23 5.01 -13.23
CA SER A 116 -1.51 5.65 -12.88
C SER A 116 -2.75 4.91 -13.39
N LEU A 117 -2.63 3.99 -14.35
CA LEU A 117 -3.74 3.19 -14.88
C LEU A 117 -4.05 1.94 -14.07
N ASN A 118 -3.08 1.40 -13.32
CA ASN A 118 -3.23 0.12 -12.62
C ASN A 118 -3.14 0.20 -11.09
N VAL A 119 -2.49 1.24 -10.54
CA VAL A 119 -2.22 1.34 -9.10
C VAL A 119 -3.49 1.27 -8.27
N HIS A 120 -4.57 1.97 -8.63
CA HIS A 120 -5.79 2.00 -7.82
C HIS A 120 -6.41 0.60 -7.70
N ARG A 121 -6.48 -0.15 -8.80
CA ARG A 121 -7.04 -1.50 -8.82
C ARG A 121 -6.15 -2.48 -8.05
N LEU A 122 -4.83 -2.42 -8.26
CA LEU A 122 -3.87 -3.23 -7.52
C LEU A 122 -3.93 -2.97 -6.02
N LEU A 123 -4.05 -1.70 -5.62
CA LEU A 123 -4.02 -1.29 -4.23
C LEU A 123 -5.23 -1.82 -3.46
N ILE A 124 -6.45 -1.63 -3.98
CA ILE A 124 -7.65 -2.13 -3.27
C ILE A 124 -7.63 -3.65 -3.16
N THR A 125 -7.24 -4.37 -4.22
CA THR A 125 -7.14 -5.83 -4.18
C THR A 125 -6.11 -6.27 -3.14
N SER A 126 -4.96 -5.60 -3.08
CA SER A 126 -3.91 -5.91 -2.11
C SER A 126 -4.35 -5.63 -0.67
N VAL A 127 -5.06 -4.52 -0.42
CA VAL A 127 -5.63 -4.20 0.89
C VAL A 127 -6.70 -5.21 1.30
N MET A 128 -7.59 -5.61 0.39
CA MET A 128 -8.61 -6.63 0.68
C MET A 128 -7.98 -7.97 1.07
N VAL A 129 -6.94 -8.40 0.36
CA VAL A 129 -6.21 -9.64 0.69
C VAL A 129 -5.47 -9.52 2.02
N ALA A 130 -4.85 -8.36 2.28
CA ALA A 130 -4.18 -8.10 3.55
C ALA A 130 -5.17 -8.11 4.73
N ALA A 131 -6.29 -7.40 4.61
CA ALA A 131 -7.34 -7.36 5.64
C ALA A 131 -7.88 -8.76 5.91
N LYS A 132 -8.20 -9.55 4.87
CA LYS A 132 -8.67 -10.93 5.03
C LYS A 132 -7.68 -11.83 5.78
N PHE A 133 -6.38 -11.57 5.66
CA PHE A 133 -5.34 -12.39 6.28
C PHE A 133 -4.96 -11.92 7.68
N MET A 134 -5.02 -10.62 7.94
CA MET A 134 -4.49 -10.01 9.17
C MET A 134 -5.56 -9.67 10.20
N ASP A 135 -6.75 -9.29 9.75
CA ASP A 135 -7.84 -8.91 10.62
C ASP A 135 -8.75 -10.14 10.82
N ASP A 136 -8.95 -10.55 12.07
CA ASP A 136 -9.70 -11.76 12.50
C ASP A 136 -11.23 -11.62 12.35
N ALA A 137 -11.71 -10.97 11.27
CA ALA A 137 -13.14 -10.73 11.05
C ALA A 137 -14.01 -12.00 11.17
#